data_AF-H3SC23-F1
#
_entry.id   AF-H3SC23-F1
#
_cell.length_a   1.000
_cell.length_b   1.000
_cell.length_c   1.000
_cell.angle_alpha   90.00
_cell.angle_beta   90.00
_cell.angle_gamma   90.00
#
_symmetry.space_group_name_H-M   'P 1'
#
loop_
_entity.id
_entity.type
_entity.pdbx_description
1 polymer ?
#
loop_
_entity_poly.entity_id
_entity_poly.type
_entity_poly.pdbx_seq_one_letter_code
_entity_poly.pdbx_strand_id
1 'polypeptide(L)' 'MVKQVEVRFKELVSTICGEHEWQVIVMKVIPDHLHLFLNVVPTYSPSDIMAKL' A
#
# COMPACT_ATOMS: atom_id res chain seq x y z
N MET A 1 13.50 -12.82 -10.11
CA MET A 1 13.71 -11.79 -9.06
C MET A 1 12.50 -10.87 -8.90
N VAL A 2 12.06 -10.13 -9.93
CA VAL A 2 10.97 -9.12 -9.82
C VAL A 2 9.66 -9.65 -9.22
N LYS A 3 9.26 -10.89 -9.55
CA LYS A 3 8.02 -11.48 -9.02
C LYS A 3 8.03 -11.67 -7.49
N GLN A 4 9.17 -12.01 -6.90
CA GLN A 4 9.25 -12.18 -5.44
C GLN A 4 9.20 -10.84 -4.71
N VAL A 5 9.78 -9.80 -5.32
CA VAL A 5 9.69 -8.42 -4.79
C VAL A 5 8.25 -7.94 -4.82
N GLU A 6 7.53 -8.17 -5.92
CA GLU A 6 6.11 -7.82 -6.01
C GLU A 6 5.26 -8.52 -4.94
N VAL A 7 5.44 -9.84 -4.76
CA VAL A 7 4.71 -10.61 -3.75
C VAL A 7 4.99 -10.04 -2.36
N ARG A 8 6.27 -9.84 -2.02
CA ARG A 8 6.65 -9.34 -0.70
C ARG A 8 6.16 -7.91 -0.47
N PHE A 9 6.20 -7.07 -1.48
CA PHE A 9 5.66 -5.71 -1.40
C PHE A 9 4.16 -5.72 -1.10
N LYS A 10 3.39 -6.54 -1.82
CA LYS A 10 1.94 -6.66 -1.60
C LYS A 10 1.60 -7.15 -0.19
N GLU A 11 2.38 -8.10 0.34
CA GLU A 11 2.24 -8.56 1.73
C GLU A 11 2.47 -7.42 2.72
N LEU A 12 3.59 -6.69 2.61
CA LEU A 12 3.92 -5.61 3.53
C LEU A 12 2.88 -4.49 3.51
N VAL A 13 2.46 -4.05 2.33
CA VAL A 13 1.41 -3.02 2.19
C VAL A 13 0.10 -3.49 2.82
N SER A 14 -0.28 -4.76 2.59
CA SER A 14 -1.50 -5.32 3.18
C SER A 14 -1.43 -5.40 4.70
N THR A 15 -0.26 -5.75 5.26
CA THR A 15 -0.03 -5.77 6.71
C THR A 15 -0.13 -4.37 7.31
N ILE A 16 0.60 -3.40 6.77
CA ILE A 16 0.59 -2.01 7.25
C ILE A 16 -0.82 -1.42 7.16
N CYS A 17 -1.51 -1.63 6.04
CA CYS A 17 -2.89 -1.17 5.89
C CYS A 17 -3.83 -1.85 6.89
N GLY A 18 -3.67 -3.14 7.16
CA GLY A 18 -4.46 -3.88 8.14
C GLY A 18 -4.26 -3.37 9.57
N GLU A 19 -3.02 -3.07 9.97
CA GLU A 19 -2.68 -2.52 11.29
C GLU A 19 -3.30 -1.15 11.54
N HIS A 20 -3.54 -0.36 10.48
CA HIS A 20 -4.10 0.98 10.56
C HIS A 20 -5.59 1.05 10.14
N GLU A 21 -6.23 -0.09 9.90
CA GLU A 21 -7.62 -0.19 9.40
C GLU A 21 -7.85 0.57 8.07
N TRP A 22 -6.82 0.65 7.24
CA TRP A 22 -6.91 1.23 5.90
C TRP A 22 -7.38 0.19 4.90
N GLN A 23 -8.38 0.55 4.09
CA GLN A 23 -8.92 -0.36 3.10
C GLN A 23 -8.22 -0.17 1.75
N VAL A 24 -7.55 -1.21 1.27
CA VAL A 24 -7.00 -1.24 -0.09
C VAL A 24 -8.12 -1.52 -1.08
N ILE A 25 -8.49 -0.52 -1.90
CA ILE A 25 -9.49 -0.69 -2.96
C ILE A 25 -8.82 -1.31 -4.20
N VAL A 26 -7.65 -0.80 -4.58
CA VAL A 26 -6.87 -1.28 -5.74
C VAL A 26 -5.39 -1.21 -5.43
N MET A 27 -4.65 -2.26 -5.80
CA MET A 27 -3.18 -2.29 -5.79
C MET A 27 -2.67 -2.92 -7.09
N LYS A 28 -2.11 -2.10 -7.97
CA LYS A 28 -1.54 -2.53 -9.25
C LYS A 28 -0.04 -2.27 -9.26
N VAL A 29 0.76 -3.32 -9.40
CA VAL A 29 2.21 -3.25 -9.51
C VAL A 29 2.61 -3.34 -10.98
N ILE A 30 3.50 -2.44 -11.40
CA ILE A 30 4.08 -2.31 -12.74
C ILE A 30 5.61 -2.36 -12.54
N PRO A 31 6.45 -2.76 -13.52
CA PRO A 31 7.87 -3.03 -13.26
C PRO A 31 8.69 -1.91 -12.62
N ASP A 32 8.29 -0.65 -12.78
CA ASP A 32 9.00 0.55 -12.33
C ASP A 32 8.20 1.42 -11.35
N HIS A 33 6.89 1.22 -11.23
CA HIS A 33 6.02 1.98 -10.32
C HIS A 33 4.77 1.17 -9.93
N LEU A 34 3.95 1.72 -9.04
CA LEU A 34 2.69 1.10 -8.63
C LEU A 34 1.60 2.14 -8.47
N HIS A 35 0.36 1.69 -8.64
CA HIS A 35 -0.84 2.48 -8.35
C HIS A 35 -1.55 1.86 -7.16
N LEU A 36 -1.70 2.65 -6.10
CA LEU A 36 -2.40 2.26 -4.88
C LEU A 36 -3.59 3.20 -4.68
N PHE A 37 -4.77 2.62 -4.47
CA PHE A 37 -5.98 3.35 -4.14
C PHE A 37 -6.51 2.87 -2.80
N LEU A 38 -6.50 3.77 -1.83
CA LEU A 38 -6.86 3.49 -0.44
C LEU A 38 -8.11 4.27 -0.04
N ASN A 39 -8.95 3.64 0.76
CA ASN A 39 -9.97 4.32 1.56
C ASN A 39 -9.46 4.42 2.99
N VAL A 40 -9.37 5.66 3.48
CA VAL A 40 -8.73 6.02 4.74
C VAL A 40 -9.55 7.11 5.42
N VAL A 41 -9.55 7.14 6.75
CA VAL A 41 -10.23 8.21 7.49
C VAL A 41 -9.55 9.57 7.24
N PRO A 42 -10.32 10.68 7.20
CA PRO A 42 -9.78 12.00 6.84
C PRO A 42 -8.73 12.57 7.80
N THR A 43 -8.56 11.98 8.98
CA THR A 43 -7.57 12.41 9.97
C THR A 43 -6.14 12.04 9.59
N TYR A 44 -5.95 11.07 8.71
CA TYR A 44 -4.62 10.74 8.18
C TYR A 44 -4.28 11.69 7.02
N SER A 45 -3.13 12.36 7.12
CA SER A 45 -2.62 13.12 5.98
C SER A 45 -2.04 12.17 4.92
N PRO A 46 -2.12 12.51 3.62
CA PRO A 46 -1.52 11.70 2.56
C PRO A 46 -0.02 11.46 2.76
N SER A 47 0.71 12.46 3.27
CA SER A 47 2.14 12.35 3.55
C SER A 47 2.42 11.37 4.69
N ASP A 48 1.61 11.36 5.75
CA ASP A 48 1.78 10.43 6.87
C ASP A 48 1.50 8.98 6.47
N ILE A 49 0.53 8.78 5.56
CA ILE A 49 0.22 7.47 4.98
C ILE A 49 1.46 6.96 4.22
N MET A 50 2.01 7.78 3.33
CA MET A 50 3.18 7.40 2.52
C MET A 50 4.47 7.23 3.33
N ALA A 51 4.60 7.88 4.49
CA ALA A 51 5.74 7.68 5.37
C ALA A 51 5.70 6.35 6.16
N LYS A 52 4.50 5.73 6.27
CA LYS A 52 4.30 4.43 6.92
C LYS A 52 4.44 3.26 5.97
N LEU A 53 4.07 3.46 4.70
CA LEU A 53 4.20 2.49 3.61
C LEU A 53 5.65 2.40 3.13
#